data_AF-A0A933C2R9-F1
#
_entry.id   AF-A0A933C2R9-F1
#
_cell.length_a   1.000
_cell.length_b   1.000
_cell.length_c   1.000
_cell.angle_alpha   90.00
_cell.angle_beta   90.00
_cell.angle_gamma   90.00
#
_symmetry.space_group_name_H-M   'P 1'
#
loop_
_entity.id
_entity.type
_entity.pdbx_description
1 polymer ?
#
loop_
_entity_poly.entity_id
_entity_poly.type
_entity_poly.pdbx_seq_one_letter_code
_entity_poly.pdbx_strand_id
1 'polypeptide(L)'
;MRARLSLALTALVLLFLLEGQRVFFSVLFGLTYDAIFPGLRPARLLLALLPLTALLAPLLPLSRGLSHRAAVAVSVGAAAVLRVALFPPGLAARAVCSALVIAAGALFLFSAVGTLERRSVSAGAASAFVLDQLAGLAGWSYDVTLRPAWLPVQVVLSLILLALLAIWLRLPA
;
A
#
# COMPACT_ATOMS: atom_id res chain seq x y z
N MET A 1 12.79 9.55 -19.56
CA MET A 1 12.86 9.75 -18.09
C MET A 1 11.52 9.50 -17.40
N ARG A 2 10.40 10.11 -17.86
CA ARG A 2 9.05 9.86 -17.33
C ARG A 2 8.67 8.38 -17.24
N ALA A 3 8.88 7.60 -18.30
CA ALA A 3 8.61 6.16 -18.33
C ALA A 3 9.25 5.39 -17.15
N ARG A 4 10.55 5.64 -16.92
CA ARG A 4 11.30 4.99 -15.83
C ARG A 4 10.78 5.39 -14.45
N LEU A 5 10.41 6.67 -14.26
CA LEU A 5 9.81 7.15 -13.01
C LEU A 5 8.44 6.53 -12.78
N SER A 6 7.59 6.50 -13.81
CA SER A 6 6.28 5.84 -13.73
C SER A 6 6.41 4.38 -13.35
N LEU A 7 7.34 3.65 -13.97
CA LEU A 7 7.63 2.26 -13.62
C LEU A 7 8.06 2.12 -12.16
N ALA A 8 9.03 2.92 -11.71
CA ALA A 8 9.56 2.85 -10.35
C ALA A 8 8.51 3.21 -9.29
N LEU A 9 7.73 4.27 -9.54
CA LEU A 9 6.60 4.67 -8.69
C LEU A 9 5.57 3.56 -8.59
N THR A 10 5.15 3.01 -9.74
CA THR A 10 4.18 1.91 -9.77
C THR A 10 4.70 0.67 -9.05
N ALA A 11 5.97 0.29 -9.29
CA ALA A 11 6.58 -0.87 -8.65
C ALA A 11 6.60 -0.74 -7.13
N LEU A 12 7.04 0.42 -6.61
CA LEU A 12 7.09 0.66 -5.17
C LEU A 12 5.69 0.75 -4.56
N VAL A 13 4.77 1.53 -5.12
CA VAL A 13 3.41 1.64 -4.56
C VAL A 13 2.70 0.28 -4.55
N LEU A 14 2.87 -0.53 -5.59
CA LEU A 14 2.27 -1.87 -5.62
C LEU A 14 2.95 -2.84 -4.67
N LEU A 15 4.28 -2.79 -4.51
CA LEU A 15 4.96 -3.54 -3.46
C LEU A 15 4.40 -3.16 -2.08
N PHE A 16 4.09 -1.88 -1.87
CA PHE A 16 3.53 -1.39 -0.62
C PHE A 16 2.10 -1.88 -0.40
N LEU A 17 1.29 -1.89 -1.45
CA LEU A 17 -0.04 -2.48 -1.44
C LEU A 17 -0.01 -3.99 -1.12
N LEU A 18 0.90 -4.75 -1.74
CA LEU A 18 1.06 -6.19 -1.49
C LEU A 18 1.47 -6.48 -0.05
N GLU A 19 2.41 -5.70 0.50
CA GLU A 19 2.75 -5.78 1.92
C GLU A 19 1.57 -5.43 2.83
N GLY A 20 0.82 -4.37 2.51
CA GLY A 20 -0.40 -4.02 3.23
C GLY A 20 -1.42 -5.17 3.24
N GLN A 21 -1.62 -5.84 2.10
CA GLN A 21 -2.48 -7.02 2.00
C GLN A 21 -1.99 -8.17 2.88
N ARG A 22 -0.68 -8.45 2.91
CA ARG A 22 -0.11 -9.52 3.77
C ARG A 22 -0.27 -9.21 5.25
N VAL A 23 0.01 -7.98 5.67
CA VAL A 23 -0.22 -7.53 7.05
C VAL A 23 -1.69 -7.68 7.42
N PHE A 24 -2.60 -7.32 6.52
CA PHE A 24 -4.03 -7.47 6.74
C PHE A 24 -4.47 -8.94 6.83
N PHE A 25 -3.99 -9.82 5.95
CA PHE A 25 -4.27 -11.25 6.04
C PHE A 25 -3.74 -11.87 7.34
N SER A 26 -2.57 -11.42 7.82
CA SER A 26 -2.04 -11.81 9.12
C SER A 26 -2.95 -11.37 10.28
N VAL A 27 -3.46 -10.13 10.23
CA VAL A 27 -4.45 -9.61 11.20
C VAL A 27 -5.73 -10.44 11.15
N LEU A 28 -6.27 -10.73 9.96
CA LEU A 28 -7.45 -11.57 9.80
C LEU A 28 -7.24 -12.97 10.38
N PHE A 29 -6.09 -13.58 10.12
CA PHE A 29 -5.75 -14.88 10.69
C PHE A 29 -5.77 -14.84 12.23
N GLY A 30 -5.21 -13.79 12.81
CA GLY A 30 -5.27 -13.54 14.25
C GLY A 30 -6.71 -13.42 14.75
N LEU A 31 -7.55 -12.62 14.07
CA LEU A 31 -8.97 -12.45 14.42
C LEU A 31 -9.78 -13.75 14.30
N THR A 32 -9.50 -14.58 13.29
CA THR A 32 -10.16 -15.88 13.10
C THR A 32 -9.79 -16.85 14.21
N TYR A 33 -8.51 -16.95 14.58
CA TYR A 33 -8.09 -17.77 15.72
C TYR A 33 -8.77 -17.32 17.02
N ASP A 34 -8.83 -16.02 17.23
CA ASP A 34 -9.50 -15.38 18.35
C ASP A 34 -11.03 -15.59 18.38
N ALA A 35 -11.65 -15.92 17.24
CA ALA A 35 -13.10 -16.14 17.10
C ALA A 35 -13.49 -17.62 17.21
N ILE A 36 -12.52 -18.54 17.17
CA ILE A 36 -12.75 -19.97 17.44
C ILE A 36 -13.06 -20.18 18.93
N PHE A 37 -12.57 -19.31 19.82
CA PHE A 37 -12.60 -19.55 21.26
C PHE A 37 -13.59 -18.67 22.07
N PRO A 38 -14.23 -17.63 21.51
CA PRO A 38 -15.61 -17.27 21.88
C PRO A 38 -16.42 -16.63 20.72
N GLY A 39 -17.75 -16.53 20.89
CA GLY A 39 -18.73 -16.10 19.86
C GLY A 39 -18.44 -14.79 19.09
N LEU A 40 -19.08 -14.68 17.93
CA LEU A 40 -18.95 -13.57 16.97
C LEU A 40 -19.05 -12.19 17.63
N ARG A 41 -18.01 -11.36 17.45
CA ARG A 41 -17.99 -9.95 17.90
C ARG A 41 -18.18 -9.02 16.70
N PRO A 42 -19.24 -8.19 16.65
CA PRO A 42 -19.52 -7.29 15.52
C PRO A 42 -18.35 -6.36 15.16
N ALA A 43 -17.61 -5.88 16.16
CA ALA A 43 -16.43 -5.03 15.94
C ALA A 43 -15.32 -5.72 15.11
N ARG A 44 -15.17 -7.06 15.23
CA ARG A 44 -14.18 -7.83 14.46
C ARG A 44 -14.60 -8.01 13.00
N LEU A 45 -15.90 -8.15 12.74
CA LEU A 45 -16.45 -8.17 11.37
C LEU A 45 -16.25 -6.84 10.66
N LEU A 46 -16.44 -5.71 11.37
CA LEU A 46 -16.17 -4.38 10.80
C LEU A 46 -14.70 -4.19 10.43
N LEU A 47 -13.77 -4.70 11.25
CA LEU A 47 -12.34 -4.71 10.91
C LEU A 47 -12.04 -5.57 9.68
N ALA A 48 -12.73 -6.69 9.49
CA ALA A 48 -12.57 -7.55 8.33
C ALA A 48 -13.08 -6.91 7.03
N LEU A 49 -14.07 -6.01 7.10
CA LEU A 49 -14.59 -5.27 5.96
C LEU A 49 -13.70 -4.08 5.54
N LEU A 50 -12.80 -3.64 6.41
CA LEU A 50 -12.02 -2.41 6.23
C LEU A 50 -11.20 -2.33 4.91
N PRO A 51 -10.57 -3.40 4.39
CA PRO A 51 -9.88 -3.33 3.12
C PRO A 51 -10.80 -3.46 1.91
N LEU A 52 -11.94 -4.14 2.06
CA LEU A 52 -12.96 -4.14 1.00
C LEU A 52 -13.47 -2.72 0.79
N THR A 53 -13.70 -1.97 1.87
CA THR A 53 -14.06 -0.55 1.77
C THR A 53 -12.87 0.31 1.34
N ALA A 54 -11.63 -0.05 1.70
CA ALA A 54 -10.42 0.63 1.22
C ALA A 54 -10.26 0.57 -0.31
N LEU A 55 -10.61 -0.57 -0.94
CA LEU A 55 -10.60 -0.68 -2.41
C LEU A 55 -11.63 0.24 -3.08
N LEU A 56 -12.67 0.66 -2.36
CA LEU A 56 -13.66 1.63 -2.83
C LEU A 56 -13.23 3.08 -2.60
N ALA A 57 -12.05 3.35 -2.03
CA ALA A 57 -11.52 4.70 -1.83
C ALA A 57 -11.56 5.57 -3.11
N PRO A 58 -11.27 5.05 -4.33
CA PRO A 58 -11.36 5.86 -5.54
C PRO A 58 -12.77 6.31 -5.90
N LEU A 59 -13.82 5.66 -5.37
CA LEU A 59 -15.22 6.00 -5.64
C LEU A 59 -15.75 7.13 -4.74
N LEU A 60 -15.01 7.51 -3.69
CA LEU A 60 -15.44 8.53 -2.75
C LEU A 60 -15.57 9.91 -3.42
N PRO A 61 -16.50 10.77 -3.00
CA PRO A 61 -16.63 12.12 -3.58
C PRO A 61 -15.33 12.93 -3.50
N LEU A 62 -14.57 12.75 -2.42
CA LEU A 62 -13.28 13.41 -2.18
C LEU A 62 -12.22 13.06 -3.24
N SER A 63 -12.19 11.83 -3.75
CA SER A 63 -11.23 11.44 -4.79
C SER A 63 -11.61 11.98 -6.16
N ARG A 64 -12.89 12.23 -6.43
CA ARG A 64 -13.38 12.78 -7.70
C ARG A 64 -13.09 14.28 -7.88
N GLY A 65 -12.90 15.00 -6.78
CA GLY A 65 -12.55 16.43 -6.81
C GLY A 65 -11.07 16.71 -7.09
N LEU A 66 -10.21 15.68 -7.07
CA LEU A 66 -8.78 15.83 -7.30
C LEU A 66 -8.45 15.69 -8.79
N SER A 67 -7.54 16.53 -9.29
CA SER A 67 -6.91 16.26 -10.59
C SER A 67 -6.16 14.94 -10.53
N HIS A 68 -6.08 14.19 -11.63
CA HIS A 68 -5.38 12.90 -11.62
C HIS A 68 -3.93 13.01 -11.13
N ARG A 69 -3.25 14.11 -11.47
CA ARG A 69 -1.89 14.40 -11.00
C ARG A 69 -1.82 14.61 -9.49
N ALA A 70 -2.77 15.32 -8.91
CA ALA A 70 -2.88 15.49 -7.46
C ALA A 70 -3.23 14.18 -6.76
N ALA A 71 -4.13 13.37 -7.33
CA ALA A 71 -4.50 12.06 -6.81
C ALA A 71 -3.29 11.09 -6.78
N VAL A 72 -2.46 11.08 -7.83
CA VAL A 72 -1.19 10.34 -7.83
C VAL A 72 -0.27 10.85 -6.71
N ALA A 73 -0.11 12.16 -6.54
CA ALA A 73 0.78 12.70 -5.51
C ALA A 73 0.32 12.34 -4.08
N VAL A 74 -0.98 12.51 -3.80
CA VAL A 74 -1.58 12.20 -2.51
C VAL A 74 -1.47 10.70 -2.22
N SER A 75 -1.80 9.85 -3.17
CA SER A 75 -1.75 8.39 -2.99
C SER A 75 -0.32 7.88 -2.76
N VAL A 76 0.66 8.36 -3.54
CA VAL A 76 2.07 8.00 -3.37
C VAL A 76 2.61 8.49 -2.02
N GLY A 77 2.33 9.75 -1.65
CA GLY A 77 2.74 10.31 -0.37
C GLY A 77 2.13 9.56 0.81
N ALA A 78 0.82 9.27 0.74
CA ALA A 78 0.13 8.48 1.74
C ALA A 78 0.72 7.07 1.87
N ALA A 79 0.97 6.37 0.77
CA ALA A 79 1.57 5.03 0.78
C ALA A 79 2.95 5.03 1.48
N ALA A 80 3.79 6.04 1.23
CA ALA A 80 5.10 6.16 1.86
C ALA A 80 5.03 6.34 3.38
N VAL A 81 4.11 7.19 3.86
CA VAL A 81 3.92 7.46 5.30
C VAL A 81 3.26 6.28 6.00
N LEU A 82 2.15 5.78 5.45
CA LEU A 82 1.35 4.73 6.06
C LEU A 82 2.09 3.40 6.17
N ARG A 83 3.02 3.12 5.25
CA ARG A 83 3.87 1.93 5.31
C ARG A 83 4.76 1.91 6.55
N VAL A 84 5.34 3.05 6.94
CA VAL A 84 6.10 3.16 8.20
C VAL A 84 5.16 3.01 9.40
N ALA A 85 3.96 3.55 9.30
CA ALA A 85 2.90 3.43 10.31
C ALA A 85 2.32 2.01 10.45
N LEU A 86 2.79 1.00 9.71
CA LEU A 86 2.41 -0.40 9.92
C LEU A 86 3.10 -1.04 11.14
N PHE A 87 4.22 -0.48 11.62
CA PHE A 87 5.00 -1.01 12.74
C PHE A 87 4.47 -0.80 14.18
N PRO A 88 3.46 0.04 14.49
CA PRO A 88 2.93 0.15 15.84
C PRO A 88 2.48 -1.21 16.40
N PRO A 89 2.79 -1.53 17.66
CA PRO A 89 2.34 -2.77 18.28
C PRO A 89 0.83 -2.70 18.53
N GLY A 90 0.07 -3.59 17.89
CA GLY A 90 -1.37 -3.73 18.13
C GLY A 90 -2.15 -4.18 16.91
N LEU A 91 -3.03 -5.18 17.12
CA LEU A 91 -3.80 -5.81 16.04
C LEU A 91 -4.76 -4.81 15.36
N ALA A 92 -5.41 -3.94 16.13
CA ALA A 92 -6.30 -2.91 15.61
C ALA A 92 -5.55 -1.83 14.80
N ALA A 93 -4.42 -1.33 15.31
CA ALA A 93 -3.61 -0.34 14.62
C ALA A 93 -3.12 -0.88 13.27
N ARG A 94 -2.61 -2.12 13.26
CA ARG A 94 -2.18 -2.80 12.04
C ARG A 94 -3.31 -3.03 11.04
N ALA A 95 -4.53 -3.35 11.50
CA ALA A 95 -5.70 -3.48 10.65
C ALA A 95 -6.04 -2.15 9.95
N VAL A 96 -6.04 -1.05 10.71
CA VAL A 96 -6.32 0.29 10.18
C VAL A 96 -5.23 0.72 9.21
N CYS A 97 -3.95 0.64 9.61
CA CYS A 97 -2.84 1.07 8.76
C CYS A 97 -2.73 0.23 7.48
N SER A 98 -2.95 -1.08 7.54
CA SER A 98 -2.96 -1.93 6.33
C SER A 98 -4.10 -1.56 5.38
N ALA A 99 -5.31 -1.32 5.89
CA ALA A 99 -6.41 -0.84 5.06
C ALA A 99 -6.13 0.53 4.44
N LEU A 100 -5.51 1.46 5.19
CA LEU A 100 -5.12 2.76 4.66
C LEU A 100 -4.05 2.65 3.56
N VAL A 101 -3.07 1.74 3.70
CA VAL A 101 -2.08 1.45 2.63
C VAL A 101 -2.77 0.89 1.39
N ILE A 102 -3.73 -0.03 1.57
CA ILE A 102 -4.53 -0.58 0.47
C ILE A 102 -5.35 0.52 -0.22
N ALA A 103 -5.98 1.41 0.54
CA ALA A 103 -6.73 2.56 0.01
C ALA A 103 -5.83 3.48 -0.82
N ALA A 104 -4.64 3.78 -0.31
CA ALA A 104 -3.65 4.58 -1.02
C ALA A 104 -3.23 3.92 -2.34
N GLY A 105 -2.92 2.62 -2.32
CA GLY A 105 -2.57 1.89 -3.55
C GLY A 105 -3.73 1.76 -4.55
N ALA A 106 -4.97 1.61 -4.09
CA ALA A 106 -6.15 1.61 -4.94
C ALA A 106 -6.37 2.98 -5.61
N LEU A 107 -6.25 4.07 -4.84
CA LEU A 107 -6.32 5.44 -5.36
C LEU A 107 -5.19 5.71 -6.36
N PHE A 108 -3.99 5.22 -6.09
CA PHE A 108 -2.87 5.30 -7.03
C PHE A 108 -3.18 4.59 -8.35
N LEU A 109 -3.65 3.33 -8.30
CA LEU A 109 -3.99 2.58 -9.50
C LEU A 109 -5.07 3.26 -10.33
N PHE A 110 -6.12 3.76 -9.68
CA PHE A 110 -7.18 4.50 -10.35
C PHE A 110 -6.67 5.78 -11.01
N SER A 111 -5.86 6.57 -10.29
CA SER A 111 -5.32 7.83 -10.81
C SER A 111 -4.19 7.65 -11.84
N ALA A 112 -3.50 6.50 -11.82
CA ALA A 112 -2.50 6.14 -12.81
C ALA A 112 -3.12 5.94 -14.20
N VAL A 113 -4.38 5.48 -14.27
CA VAL A 113 -5.14 5.40 -15.53
C VAL A 113 -5.34 6.82 -16.08
N GLY A 114 -4.70 7.10 -17.23
CA GLY A 114 -4.77 8.40 -17.90
C GLY A 114 -3.65 9.39 -17.53
N THR A 115 -2.89 9.13 -16.45
CA THR A 115 -1.78 10.00 -16.02
C THR A 115 -0.41 9.42 -16.33
N LEU A 116 -0.26 8.11 -16.13
CA LEU A 116 1.00 7.41 -16.31
C LEU A 116 0.96 6.59 -17.60
N GLU A 117 2.14 6.37 -18.18
CA GLU A 117 2.28 5.56 -19.37
C GLU A 117 1.90 4.10 -19.09
N ARG A 118 0.93 3.57 -19.82
CA ARG A 118 0.37 2.22 -19.62
C ARG A 118 1.43 1.12 -19.56
N ARG A 119 2.41 1.12 -20.48
CA ARG A 119 3.49 0.12 -20.51
C ARG A 119 4.33 0.16 -19.24
N SER A 120 4.65 1.37 -18.78
CA SER A 120 5.44 1.59 -17.55
C SER A 120 4.67 1.15 -16.31
N VAL A 121 3.34 1.40 -16.26
CA VAL A 121 2.48 0.91 -15.17
C VAL A 121 2.43 -0.63 -15.16
N SER A 122 2.21 -1.27 -16.31
CA SER A 122 2.19 -2.74 -16.40
C SER A 122 3.53 -3.38 -16.01
N ALA A 123 4.64 -2.82 -16.49
CA ALA A 123 5.99 -3.27 -16.14
C ALA A 123 6.30 -3.06 -14.66
N GLY A 124 5.87 -1.92 -14.09
CA GLY A 124 5.99 -1.64 -12.66
C GLY A 124 5.20 -2.63 -11.82
N ALA A 125 3.97 -2.96 -12.23
CA ALA A 125 3.16 -3.98 -11.56
C ALA A 125 3.81 -5.36 -11.59
N ALA A 126 4.29 -5.82 -12.75
CA ALA A 126 5.03 -7.08 -12.84
C ALA A 126 6.28 -7.07 -11.95
N SER A 127 7.02 -5.96 -11.93
CA SER A 127 8.20 -5.79 -11.07
C SER A 127 7.83 -5.87 -9.59
N ALA A 128 6.72 -5.27 -9.17
CA ALA A 128 6.24 -5.34 -7.79
C ALA A 128 6.00 -6.78 -7.33
N PHE A 129 5.32 -7.60 -8.14
CA PHE A 129 5.11 -9.01 -7.83
C PHE A 129 6.42 -9.78 -7.72
N VAL A 130 7.35 -9.58 -8.66
CA VAL A 130 8.67 -10.23 -8.61
C VAL A 130 9.44 -9.82 -7.35
N LEU A 131 9.47 -8.52 -7.05
CA LEU A 131 10.13 -8.00 -5.85
C LEU A 131 9.48 -8.54 -4.56
N ASP A 132 8.16 -8.67 -4.52
CA ASP A 132 7.42 -9.23 -3.39
C ASP A 132 7.80 -10.71 -3.15
N GLN A 133 7.89 -11.51 -4.22
CA GLN A 133 8.34 -12.90 -4.13
C GLN A 133 9.81 -13.01 -3.68
N LEU A 134 10.70 -12.19 -4.25
CA LEU A 134 12.12 -12.16 -3.86
C LEU A 134 12.30 -11.72 -2.40
N ALA A 135 11.55 -10.72 -1.97
CA ALA A 135 11.49 -10.31 -0.58
C ALA A 135 11.02 -11.47 0.31
N GLY A 136 9.95 -12.17 -0.09
CA GLY A 136 9.47 -13.36 0.59
C GLY A 136 10.55 -14.43 0.79
N LEU A 137 11.34 -14.72 -0.26
CA LEU A 137 12.48 -15.64 -0.20
C LEU A 137 13.60 -15.15 0.74
N ALA A 138 13.81 -13.83 0.83
CA ALA A 138 14.77 -13.22 1.76
C ALA A 138 14.27 -13.18 3.23
N GLY A 139 13.13 -13.82 3.54
CA GLY A 139 12.56 -13.87 4.89
C GLY A 139 11.60 -12.72 5.20
N TRP A 140 11.19 -11.96 4.19
CA TRP A 140 10.19 -10.89 4.28
C TRP A 140 8.80 -11.44 3.91
N SER A 141 8.39 -12.55 4.52
CA SER A 141 7.35 -13.43 3.96
C SER A 141 5.94 -13.26 4.54
N TYR A 142 5.78 -13.16 5.86
CA TYR A 142 4.44 -13.16 6.48
C TYR A 142 3.93 -11.77 6.81
N ASP A 143 4.68 -11.08 7.66
CA ASP A 143 4.27 -9.83 8.22
C ASP A 143 5.52 -9.10 8.68
N VAL A 144 5.91 -8.11 7.89
CA VAL A 144 7.13 -7.35 8.13
C VAL A 144 7.10 -6.58 9.44
N THR A 145 5.91 -6.24 9.92
CA THR A 145 5.73 -5.44 11.14
C THR A 145 6.15 -6.21 12.40
N LEU A 146 6.16 -7.55 12.34
CA LEU A 146 6.64 -8.42 13.43
C LEU A 146 8.16 -8.53 13.48
N ARG A 147 8.89 -7.94 12.53
CA ARG A 147 10.35 -8.00 12.49
C ARG A 147 10.94 -6.58 12.57
N PRO A 148 11.20 -6.05 13.78
CA PRO A 148 11.73 -4.70 14.01
C PRO A 148 12.97 -4.37 13.18
N ALA A 149 13.83 -5.36 12.91
CA ALA A 149 15.03 -5.23 12.09
C ALA A 149 14.77 -4.76 10.64
N TRP A 150 13.53 -4.88 10.15
CA TRP A 150 13.14 -4.43 8.80
C TRP A 150 12.65 -2.98 8.77
N LEU A 151 12.39 -2.35 9.92
CA LEU A 151 11.97 -0.94 9.96
C LEU A 151 12.92 0.01 9.20
N PRO A 152 14.26 -0.13 9.30
CA PRO A 152 15.17 0.70 8.50
C PRO A 152 14.97 0.54 6.99
N VAL A 153 14.75 -0.70 6.51
CA VAL A 153 14.48 -0.98 5.10
C VAL A 153 13.20 -0.29 4.65
N GLN A 154 12.17 -0.32 5.50
CA GLN A 154 10.89 0.33 5.24
C GLN A 154 11.02 1.84 5.11
N VAL A 155 11.76 2.47 6.03
CA VAL A 155 12.04 3.90 5.99
C VAL A 155 12.81 4.27 4.73
N VAL A 156 13.85 3.50 4.37
CA VAL A 156 14.64 3.75 3.16
C VAL A 156 13.78 3.68 1.90
N LEU A 157 12.94 2.65 1.76
CA LEU A 157 12.05 2.53 0.60
C LEU A 157 11.00 3.65 0.55
N SER A 158 10.47 4.08 1.69
CA SER A 158 9.56 5.23 1.76
C SER A 158 10.25 6.54 1.34
N LEU A 159 11.50 6.76 1.77
CA LEU A 159 12.28 7.92 1.35
C LEU A 159 12.60 7.91 -0.16
N ILE A 160 12.95 6.74 -0.71
CA ILE A 160 13.14 6.56 -2.15
C ILE A 160 11.84 6.89 -2.89
N LEU A 161 10.70 6.39 -2.43
CA LEU A 161 9.41 6.67 -3.05
C LEU A 161 9.07 8.18 -3.04
N LEU A 162 9.30 8.85 -1.92
CA LEU A 162 9.10 10.31 -1.81
C LEU A 162 10.05 11.10 -2.72
N ALA A 163 11.31 10.67 -2.84
CA ALA A 163 12.27 11.30 -3.75
C ALA A 163 11.82 11.14 -5.22
N LEU A 164 11.38 9.94 -5.62
CA LEU A 164 10.84 9.69 -6.95
C LEU A 164 9.59 10.53 -7.24
N LEU A 165 8.70 10.66 -6.26
CA LEU A 165 7.52 11.51 -6.36
C LEU A 165 7.91 12.98 -6.57
N ALA A 166 8.86 13.50 -5.76
CA ALA A 166 9.33 14.87 -5.87
C ALA A 166 9.94 15.16 -7.25
N ILE A 167 10.70 14.22 -7.81
CA ILE A 167 11.26 14.33 -9.16
C ILE A 167 10.12 14.33 -10.20
N TRP A 168 9.16 13.40 -10.08
CA TRP A 168 8.04 13.31 -11.01
C TRP A 168 7.16 14.58 -11.02
N LEU A 169 6.91 15.17 -9.85
CA LEU A 169 6.12 16.40 -9.70
C LEU A 169 6.77 17.62 -10.38
N ARG A 170 8.09 17.63 -10.57
CA ARG A 170 8.82 18.71 -11.25
C ARG A 170 8.78 18.61 -12.77
N LEU A 171 8.34 17.48 -13.32
CA LEU A 171 8.22 17.33 -14.77
C LEU A 171 7.01 18.12 -15.28
N PRO A 172 7.04 18.68 -16.49
CA PRO A 172 5.84 19.32 -17.07
C PRO A 172 4.66 18.33 -17.11
N ALA A 173 3.43 18.81 -17.29
CA ALA A 173 2.31 17.89 -17.58
C ALA A 173 2.54 17.15 -18.91
#